data_AF-Q3J0T1-F1
#
_entry.id   AF-Q3J0T1-F1
#
_cell.length_a   1.000
_cell.length_b   1.000
_cell.length_c   1.000
_cell.angle_alpha   90.00
_cell.angle_beta   90.00
_cell.angle_gamma   90.00
#
_symmetry.space_group_name_H-M   'P 1'
#
loop_
_entity.id
_entity.type
_entity.pdbx_description
1 polymer ?
#
loop_
_entity_poly.entity_id
_entity_poly.type
_entity_poly.pdbx_seq_one_letter_code
_entity_poly.pdbx_strand_id
1 'polypeptide(L)'
;MDERMTASRRFHSVAQLRELLLGLEHDLGIAELSRNELDVLYAVKLLGETEDTVVRSDAIRRHTLCNAIATPTFHRALRSLVEKGFVDHAPMTKARAYKLGSRAAQIAH
;
A
#
# COMPACT_ATOMS: atom_id res chain seq x y z
N MET A 1 12.43 -35.79 -10.00
CA MET A 1 13.55 -34.86 -9.76
C MET A 1 13.30 -33.59 -10.56
N ASP A 2 12.31 -32.77 -10.17
CA ASP A 2 11.89 -31.62 -11.00
C ASP A 2 11.19 -30.50 -10.19
N GLU A 3 10.44 -30.86 -9.15
CA GLU A 3 9.70 -29.90 -8.31
C GLU A 3 10.62 -29.02 -7.45
N ARG A 4 11.69 -29.59 -6.87
CA ARG A 4 12.67 -28.82 -6.04
C ARG A 4 13.45 -27.78 -6.85
N MET A 5 13.81 -28.07 -8.10
CA MET A 5 14.51 -27.12 -8.97
C MET A 5 13.59 -25.98 -9.42
N THR A 6 12.33 -26.31 -9.71
CA THR A 6 11.31 -25.33 -10.06
C THR A 6 10.99 -24.40 -8.88
N ALA A 7 10.90 -24.93 -7.66
CA ALA A 7 10.70 -24.13 -6.45
C ALA A 7 11.87 -23.17 -6.19
N SER A 8 13.12 -23.63 -6.34
CA SER A 8 14.31 -22.79 -6.18
C SER A 8 14.35 -21.64 -7.20
N ARG A 9 14.03 -21.91 -8.48
CA ARG A 9 13.96 -20.88 -9.51
C ARG A 9 12.86 -19.86 -9.23
N ARG A 10 11.66 -20.31 -8.83
CA ARG A 10 10.55 -19.40 -8.47
C ARG A 10 10.92 -18.52 -7.28
N PHE A 11 11.55 -19.09 -6.26
CA PHE A 11 12.00 -18.33 -5.10
C PHE A 11 13.03 -17.26 -5.46
N HIS A 12 13.98 -17.59 -6.36
CA HIS A 12 14.92 -16.61 -6.89
C HIS A 12 14.21 -15.45 -7.60
N SER A 13 13.22 -15.73 -8.46
CA SER A 13 12.43 -14.68 -9.12
C SER A 13 11.67 -13.80 -8.12
N VAL A 14 11.09 -14.39 -7.06
CA VAL A 14 10.44 -13.59 -6.00
C VAL A 14 11.43 -12.67 -5.29
N ALA A 15 12.65 -13.15 -5.01
CA ALA A 15 13.69 -12.33 -4.39
C ALA A 15 14.09 -11.14 -5.29
N GLN A 16 14.29 -11.38 -6.60
CA GLN A 16 14.62 -10.32 -7.56
C GLN A 16 13.49 -9.29 -7.70
N LEU A 17 12.23 -9.75 -7.75
CA LEU A 17 11.07 -8.84 -7.76
C LEU A 17 10.99 -7.99 -6.49
N ARG A 18 11.36 -8.56 -5.34
CA ARG A 18 11.38 -7.82 -4.09
C ARG A 18 12.50 -6.78 -4.04
N GLU A 19 13.67 -7.10 -4.57
CA GLU A 19 14.78 -6.15 -4.71
C GLU A 19 14.40 -4.99 -5.62
N LEU A 20 13.79 -5.27 -6.77
CA LEU A 20 13.32 -4.24 -7.70
C LEU A 20 12.24 -3.35 -7.06
N LEU A 21 11.26 -3.95 -6.37
CA LEU A 21 10.23 -3.18 -5.66
C LEU A 21 10.84 -2.27 -4.60
N LEU A 22 11.84 -2.75 -3.86
CA LEU A 22 12.52 -1.95 -2.84
C LEU A 22 13.28 -0.77 -3.48
N GLY A 23 13.92 -0.99 -4.63
CA GLY A 23 14.56 0.09 -5.40
C GLY A 23 13.57 1.17 -5.79
N LEU A 24 12.41 0.78 -6.35
CA LEU A 24 11.35 1.73 -6.69
C LEU A 24 10.80 2.44 -5.46
N GLU A 25 10.61 1.75 -4.34
CA GLU A 25 10.19 2.36 -3.07
C GLU A 25 11.17 3.44 -2.60
N HIS A 26 12.47 3.24 -2.81
CA HIS A 26 13.51 4.23 -2.51
C HIS A 26 13.47 5.42 -3.46
N ASP A 27 13.36 5.17 -4.77
CA ASP A 27 13.30 6.23 -5.78
C ASP A 27 12.08 7.13 -5.59
N LEU A 28 10.96 6.56 -5.13
CA LEU A 28 9.72 7.27 -4.82
C LEU A 28 9.72 7.89 -3.41
N GLY A 29 10.77 7.72 -2.61
CA GLY A 29 10.88 8.27 -1.26
C GLY A 29 9.90 7.68 -0.24
N ILE A 30 9.40 6.47 -0.49
CA ILE A 30 8.44 5.77 0.39
C ILE A 30 9.06 4.57 1.12
N ALA A 31 10.32 4.24 0.87
CA ALA A 31 11.02 3.12 1.53
C ALA A 31 11.10 3.24 3.07
N GLU A 32 10.96 4.44 3.64
CA GLU A 32 10.89 4.65 5.09
C GLU A 32 9.54 4.22 5.71
N LEU A 33 8.52 3.98 4.89
CA LEU A 33 7.25 3.45 5.35
C LEU A 33 7.42 1.98 5.78
N SER A 34 6.81 1.62 6.91
CA SER A 34 6.73 0.24 7.34
C SER A 34 5.97 -0.61 6.34
N ARG A 35 6.18 -1.93 6.38
CA ARG A 35 5.51 -2.84 5.43
C ARG A 35 3.98 -2.71 5.45
N ASN A 36 3.39 -2.56 6.64
CA ASN A 36 1.95 -2.35 6.78
C ASN A 36 1.48 -1.01 6.19
N GLU A 37 2.30 0.05 6.28
CA GLU A 37 1.98 1.33 5.66
C GLU A 37 2.05 1.25 4.14
N LEU A 38 3.08 0.60 3.58
CA LEU A 38 3.19 0.36 2.14
C LEU A 38 2.01 -0.47 1.61
N ASP A 39 1.69 -1.58 2.28
CA ASP A 39 0.59 -2.46 1.87
C ASP A 39 -0.77 -1.73 1.91
N VAL A 40 -0.99 -0.83 2.89
CA VAL A 40 -2.19 0.04 2.95
C VAL A 40 -2.17 1.10 1.86
N LEU A 41 -1.04 1.78 1.63
CA LEU A 41 -0.91 2.81 0.60
C LEU A 41 -1.14 2.23 -0.80
N TYR A 42 -0.54 1.08 -1.11
CA TYR A 42 -0.77 0.37 -2.36
C TYR A 42 -2.23 -0.08 -2.51
N ALA A 43 -2.86 -0.57 -1.45
CA ALA A 43 -4.27 -0.90 -1.48
C ALA A 43 -5.15 0.33 -1.79
N VAL A 44 -4.82 1.51 -1.23
CA VAL A 44 -5.53 2.76 -1.56
C VAL A 44 -5.32 3.12 -3.02
N LYS A 45 -4.08 3.06 -3.55
CA LYS A 45 -3.79 3.38 -4.96
C LYS A 45 -4.46 2.41 -5.94
N LEU A 46 -4.49 1.11 -5.63
CA LEU A 46 -5.10 0.10 -6.49
C LEU A 46 -6.64 0.17 -6.49
N LEU A 47 -7.24 0.57 -5.37
CA LEU A 47 -8.70 0.77 -5.27
C LEU A 47 -9.13 2.16 -5.77
N GLY A 48 -8.23 3.14 -5.76
CA GLY A 48 -8.43 4.49 -6.25
C GLY A 48 -7.93 4.65 -7.67
N GLU A 49 -8.80 4.34 -8.65
CA GLU A 49 -8.49 4.45 -10.08
C GLU A 49 -7.98 5.84 -10.49
N THR A 50 -8.45 6.88 -9.79
CA THR A 50 -7.99 8.27 -9.93
C THR A 50 -7.61 8.87 -8.58
N GLU A 51 -6.82 9.95 -8.57
CA GLU A 51 -6.36 10.60 -7.33
C GLU A 51 -7.52 11.15 -6.46
N ASP A 52 -8.63 11.52 -7.09
CA ASP A 52 -9.84 11.97 -6.42
C ASP A 52 -10.81 10.85 -6.05
N THR A 53 -10.49 9.60 -6.41
CA THR A 53 -11.34 8.46 -6.07
C THR A 53 -11.35 8.25 -4.56
N VAL A 54 -12.55 8.33 -3.98
CA VAL A 54 -12.78 8.10 -2.56
C VAL A 54 -12.93 6.61 -2.29
N VAL A 55 -12.02 6.05 -1.50
CA VAL A 55 -12.01 4.64 -1.10
C VAL A 55 -12.42 4.49 0.36
N ARG A 56 -13.31 3.55 0.66
CA ARG A 56 -13.74 3.28 2.04
C ARG A 56 -12.72 2.41 2.78
N SER A 57 -12.52 2.67 4.07
CA SER A 57 -11.59 1.88 4.92
C SER A 57 -11.91 0.39 4.94
N ASP A 58 -13.18 0.01 4.85
CA ASP A 58 -13.58 -1.40 4.84
C ASP A 58 -13.28 -2.08 3.50
N ALA A 59 -13.20 -1.33 2.40
CA ALA A 59 -12.70 -1.85 1.12
C ALA A 59 -11.18 -2.04 1.17
N ILE A 60 -10.44 -1.03 1.67
CA ILE A 60 -8.98 -1.10 1.85
C ILE A 60 -8.62 -2.30 2.72
N ARG A 61 -9.27 -2.48 3.87
CA ARG A 61 -9.01 -3.61 4.77
C ARG A 61 -9.30 -4.99 4.15
N ARG A 62 -10.24 -5.07 3.21
CA ARG A 62 -10.57 -6.33 2.51
C ARG A 62 -9.63 -6.62 1.34
N HIS A 63 -8.83 -5.65 0.91
CA HIS A 63 -7.87 -5.83 -0.16
C HIS A 63 -6.84 -6.92 0.20
N THR A 64 -6.37 -7.69 -0.80
CA THR A 64 -5.45 -8.82 -0.60
C THR A 64 -4.17 -8.44 0.13
N LEU A 65 -3.70 -7.19 -0.04
CA LEU A 65 -2.51 -6.67 0.66
C LEU A 65 -2.76 -6.39 2.16
N CYS A 66 -4.01 -6.13 2.55
CA CYS A 66 -4.37 -5.69 3.90
C CYS A 66 -5.16 -6.72 4.70
N ASN A 67 -5.73 -7.75 4.06
CA ASN A 67 -6.66 -8.68 4.71
C ASN A 67 -6.03 -9.49 5.86
N ALA A 68 -4.71 -9.71 5.83
CA ALA A 68 -3.95 -10.39 6.86
C ALA A 68 -3.52 -9.47 8.01
N ILE A 69 -3.69 -8.15 7.86
CA ILE A 69 -3.30 -7.17 8.87
C ILE A 69 -4.38 -7.13 9.96
N ALA A 70 -3.97 -7.31 11.21
CA ALA A 70 -4.87 -7.17 12.35
C ALA A 70 -5.48 -5.75 12.40
N THR A 71 -6.78 -5.65 12.69
CA THR A 71 -7.53 -4.39 12.78
C THR A 71 -6.80 -3.25 13.50
N PRO A 72 -6.24 -3.43 14.72
CA PRO A 72 -5.54 -2.34 15.40
C PRO A 72 -4.27 -1.91 14.67
N THR A 73 -3.55 -2.84 14.03
CA THR A 73 -2.36 -2.53 13.22
C THR A 73 -2.73 -1.77 11.95
N PHE A 74 -3.81 -2.18 11.29
CA PHE A 74 -4.34 -1.49 10.11
C PHE A 74 -4.69 -0.03 10.42
N HIS A 75 -5.44 0.22 11.50
CA HIS A 75 -5.81 1.59 11.87
C HIS A 75 -4.59 2.45 12.28
N ARG A 76 -3.57 1.85 12.91
CA ARG A 76 -2.30 2.56 13.19
C ARG A 76 -1.57 2.93 11.90
N ALA A 77 -1.45 1.99 10.95
CA ALA A 77 -0.81 2.26 9.67
C ALA A 77 -1.56 3.34 8.87
N LEU A 78 -2.88 3.24 8.79
CA LEU A 78 -3.72 4.22 8.10
C LEU A 78 -3.62 5.62 8.73
N ARG A 79 -3.63 5.70 10.06
CA ARG A 79 -3.42 6.97 10.78
C ARG A 79 -2.04 7.57 10.48
N SER A 80 -0.99 6.76 10.53
CA SER A 80 0.37 7.21 10.23
C SER A 80 0.49 7.74 8.80
N LEU A 81 -0.15 7.07 7.82
CA LEU A 81 -0.20 7.55 6.43
C LEU A 81 -0.92 8.90 6.29
N VAL A 82 -1.97 9.13 7.08
CA VAL A 82 -2.67 10.42 7.13
C VAL A 82 -1.79 11.50 7.74
N GLU A 83 -1.15 11.22 8.88
CA GLU A 83 -0.23 12.16 9.54
C GLU A 83 0.97 12.50 8.64
N LYS A 84 1.46 11.53 7.87
CA LYS A 84 2.53 11.71 6.89
C LYS A 84 2.08 12.39 5.60
N GLY A 85 0.78 12.56 5.35
CA GLY A 85 0.23 13.23 4.15
C GLY A 85 0.17 12.37 2.87
N PHE A 86 0.33 11.05 2.99
CA PHE A 86 0.17 10.11 1.85
C PHE A 86 -1.29 9.75 1.58
N VAL A 87 -2.16 9.89 2.58
CA VAL A 87 -3.60 9.61 2.49
C VAL A 87 -4.35 10.75 3.15
N ASP A 88 -5.45 11.21 2.56
CA ASP A 88 -6.30 12.24 3.16
C ASP A 88 -7.70 11.71 3.45
N HIS A 89 -8.36 12.30 4.45
CA HIS A 89 -9.78 12.07 4.67
C HIS A 89 -10.61 12.70 3.55
N ALA A 90 -11.57 11.94 3.01
CA ALA A 90 -12.49 12.49 2.03
C ALA A 90 -13.44 13.50 2.70
N PRO A 91 -13.62 14.71 2.12
CA PRO A 91 -14.53 15.70 2.67
C PRO A 91 -15.99 15.21 2.63
N MET A 92 -16.76 15.56 3.65
CA MET A 92 -18.23 15.38 3.72
C MET A 92 -18.81 13.95 3.70
N THR A 93 -18.00 12.91 3.88
CA THR A 93 -18.53 11.54 4.03
C THR A 93 -18.47 11.10 5.49
N LYS A 94 -19.54 10.46 6.00
CA LYS A 94 -19.57 9.85 7.34
C LYS A 94 -18.27 9.06 7.55
N ALA A 95 -17.52 9.44 8.60
CA ALA A 95 -16.18 8.96 8.94
C ALA A 95 -15.93 7.51 8.47
N ARG A 96 -14.94 7.32 7.57
CA ARG A 96 -14.34 6.05 7.05
C ARG A 96 -13.98 6.09 5.56
N ALA A 97 -13.95 7.27 4.94
CA ALA A 97 -13.60 7.45 3.54
C ALA A 97 -12.24 8.16 3.41
N TYR A 98 -11.40 7.68 2.49
CA TYR A 98 -10.02 8.09 2.31
C TYR A 98 -9.71 8.28 0.83
N LYS A 99 -8.79 9.17 0.50
CA LYS A 99 -8.25 9.37 -0.85
C LYS A 99 -6.73 9.48 -0.80
N LEU A 100 -6.07 9.44 -1.95
CA LEU A 100 -4.63 9.71 -1.99
C LEU A 100 -4.36 11.16 -1.57
N GLY A 101 -3.36 11.32 -0.70
CA GLY A 101 -2.95 12.63 -0.23
C GLY A 101 -2.01 13.31 -1.22
N SER A 102 -1.78 14.61 -1.01
CA SER A 102 -0.91 15.43 -1.86
C SER A 102 0.50 14.84 -2.08
N ARG A 103 1.10 14.22 -1.06
CA ARG A 103 2.41 13.57 -1.22
C ARG A 103 2.36 12.34 -2.09
N ALA A 104 1.25 11.59 -2.10
CA ALA A 104 1.12 10.44 -2.97
C ALA A 104 0.94 10.85 -4.44
N ALA A 105 0.31 12.00 -4.70
CA ALA A 105 0.23 12.59 -6.05
C ALA A 105 1.60 13.08 -6.55
N GLN A 106 2.43 13.62 -5.66
CA GLN A 106 3.79 14.09 -5.99
C GLN A 106 4.74 12.96 -6.40
N ILE A 107 4.44 11.70 -6.07
CA ILE A 107 5.21 10.52 -6.50
C ILE A 107 5.00 10.22 -8.00
N ALA A 108 3.87 10.64 -8.58
CA ALA A 108 3.48 10.31 -9.95
C ALA A 108 3.94 11.33 -11.02
N HIS A 109 4.73 12.34 -10.62
CA HIS A 109 5.31 13.37 -11.48
C HIS A 109 6.83 13.28 -11.51
#